data_AF-A0A3B8SPS5-F1
#
_entry.id   AF-A0A3B8SPS5-F1
#
_cell.length_a   1.000
_cell.length_b   1.000
_cell.length_c   1.000
_cell.angle_alpha   90.00
_cell.angle_beta   90.00
_cell.angle_gamma   90.00
#
_symmetry.space_group_name_H-M   'P 1'
#
loop_
_entity.id
_entity.type
_entity.pdbx_description
1 polymer ?
#
loop_
_entity_poly.entity_id
_entity_poly.type
_entity_poly.pdbx_seq_one_letter_code
_entity_poly.pdbx_strand_id
1 'polypeptide(L)'
;MEKNELFTIKPSLKQFYGRTVTKDMEFDEMTDNKTVHQTLKNLVLTTEINKESKYEGIKSTEKSILTQELPEGTILIWDENFGYILPDRAVYKLKDLKEEIEQIENIYKDVK
;
A
#
# COMPACT_ATOMS: atom_id res chain seq x y z
N MET A 1 -34.52 -28.72 9.06
CA MET A 1 -33.49 -27.96 8.34
C MET A 1 -32.70 -27.22 9.40
N GLU A 2 -31.40 -27.47 9.49
CA GLU A 2 -30.52 -26.64 10.33
C GLU A 2 -30.66 -25.18 9.91
N LYS A 3 -30.74 -24.27 10.90
CA LYS A 3 -30.76 -22.83 10.64
C LYS A 3 -29.36 -22.45 10.19
N ASN A 4 -29.19 -22.27 8.89
CA ASN A 4 -27.95 -21.71 8.35
C ASN A 4 -27.79 -20.28 8.91
N GLU A 5 -26.62 -19.99 9.47
CA GLU A 5 -26.24 -18.67 9.97
C GLU A 5 -25.26 -18.00 9.01
N LEU A 6 -25.32 -16.68 8.91
CA LEU A 6 -24.35 -15.89 8.15
C LEU A 6 -23.16 -15.54 9.04
N PHE A 7 -21.96 -15.63 8.46
CA PHE A 7 -20.71 -15.25 9.12
C PHE A 7 -19.92 -14.29 8.21
N THR A 8 -19.33 -13.25 8.80
CA THR A 8 -18.43 -12.32 8.10
C THR A 8 -17.00 -12.51 8.61
N ILE A 9 -16.02 -12.55 7.70
CA ILE A 9 -14.60 -12.62 8.07
C ILE A 9 -14.23 -11.34 8.83
N LYS A 10 -13.53 -11.50 9.96
CA LYS A 10 -13.09 -10.36 10.78
C LYS A 10 -12.14 -9.47 9.96
N PRO A 11 -12.43 -8.15 9.82
CA PRO A 11 -11.55 -7.25 9.11
C PRO A 11 -10.26 -6.99 9.89
N SER A 12 -9.16 -6.75 9.18
CA SER A 12 -7.94 -6.22 9.79
C SER A 12 -8.14 -4.74 10.12
N LEU A 13 -7.84 -4.36 11.36
CA LEU A 13 -7.86 -2.96 11.80
C LEU A 13 -6.45 -2.33 11.79
N LYS A 14 -5.46 -3.03 11.22
CA LYS A 14 -4.10 -2.51 11.10
C LYS A 14 -4.12 -1.30 10.18
N GLN A 15 -3.61 -0.18 10.69
CA GLN A 15 -3.46 1.05 9.93
C GLN A 15 -2.07 1.09 9.28
N PHE A 16 -2.02 1.66 8.10
CA PHE A 16 -0.79 1.85 7.34
C PHE A 16 -0.64 3.33 7.02
N TYR A 17 0.59 3.83 7.12
CA TYR A 17 0.92 5.18 6.66
C TYR A 17 1.07 5.16 5.14
N GLY A 18 0.53 6.15 4.46
CA GLY A 18 0.47 6.12 3.01
C GLY A 18 -0.16 7.38 2.42
N ARG A 19 -0.26 7.39 1.09
CA ARG A 19 -0.75 8.53 0.32
C ARG A 19 -1.67 8.07 -0.80
N THR A 20 -2.60 8.93 -1.18
CA THR A 20 -3.39 8.76 -2.41
C THR A 20 -2.78 9.66 -3.46
N VAL A 21 -2.37 9.08 -4.58
CA VAL A 21 -1.73 9.80 -5.69
C VAL A 21 -2.73 10.75 -6.33
N THR A 22 -2.35 12.01 -6.50
CA THR A 22 -3.10 13.02 -7.26
C THR A 22 -2.23 13.56 -8.39
N LYS A 23 -2.82 14.16 -9.43
CA LYS A 23 -2.07 14.71 -10.57
C LYS A 23 -1.02 15.75 -10.18
N ASP A 24 -1.33 16.58 -9.19
CA ASP A 24 -0.46 17.67 -8.73
C ASP A 24 0.54 17.21 -7.66
N MET A 25 0.54 15.92 -7.32
CA MET A 25 1.41 15.38 -6.29
C MET A 25 2.82 15.19 -6.83
N GLU A 26 3.77 15.84 -6.18
CA GLU A 26 5.20 15.61 -6.39
C GLU A 26 5.87 15.33 -5.04
N PHE A 27 6.84 14.41 -5.05
CA PHE A 27 7.73 14.21 -3.91
C PHE A 27 9.09 13.69 -4.36
N ASP A 28 10.07 13.89 -3.49
CA ASP A 28 11.44 13.40 -3.59
C ASP A 28 11.84 12.97 -2.18
N GLU A 29 11.74 11.67 -1.91
CA GLU A 29 11.85 11.09 -0.57
C GLU A 29 12.79 9.90 -0.58
N MET A 30 13.54 9.76 0.51
CA MET A 30 14.48 8.67 0.70
C MET A 30 14.20 8.00 2.05
N THR A 31 14.26 6.68 2.05
CA THR A 31 14.21 5.87 3.29
C THR A 31 15.29 6.28 4.26
N ASP A 32 15.05 6.13 5.57
CA ASP A 32 15.99 6.55 6.62
C ASP A 32 17.36 5.89 6.48
N ASN A 33 17.39 4.62 6.04
CA ASN A 33 18.61 3.86 5.80
C ASN A 33 19.32 4.22 4.47
N LYS A 34 18.74 5.13 3.67
CA LYS A 34 19.24 5.62 2.38
C LYS A 34 19.41 4.55 1.30
N THR A 35 18.74 3.41 1.46
CA THR A 35 18.81 2.31 0.48
C THR A 35 17.87 2.55 -0.68
N VAL A 36 16.71 3.17 -0.42
CA VAL A 36 15.68 3.43 -1.43
C VAL A 36 15.41 4.93 -1.50
N HIS A 37 15.52 5.48 -2.71
CA HIS A 37 15.18 6.85 -3.06
C HIS A 37 14.05 6.83 -4.08
N GLN A 38 13.00 7.63 -3.85
CA GLN A 38 11.82 7.66 -4.69
C GLN A 38 11.44 9.08 -5.05
N THR A 39 11.07 9.25 -6.32
CA THR A 39 10.49 10.47 -6.84
C THR A 39 9.14 10.18 -7.47
N LEU A 40 8.17 11.03 -7.23
CA LEU A 40 6.89 11.03 -7.95
C LEU A 40 6.75 12.36 -8.66
N LYS A 41 6.53 12.31 -9.97
CA LYS A 41 6.24 13.50 -10.77
C LYS A 41 5.38 13.15 -11.97
N ASN A 42 4.36 13.96 -12.26
CA ASN A 42 3.44 13.71 -13.37
C ASN A 42 2.86 12.29 -13.35
N LEU A 43 2.47 11.79 -12.17
CA LEU A 43 1.99 10.42 -11.97
C LEU A 43 3.02 9.31 -12.25
N VAL A 44 4.30 9.65 -12.46
CA VAL A 44 5.37 8.68 -12.67
C VAL A 44 6.16 8.51 -11.39
N LEU A 45 6.06 7.33 -10.77
CA LEU A 45 6.85 6.94 -9.62
C LEU A 45 8.16 6.31 -10.12
N THR A 46 9.29 6.91 -9.78
CA THR A 46 10.62 6.35 -10.01
C THR A 46 11.21 5.93 -8.67
N THR A 47 11.69 4.69 -8.60
CA THR A 47 12.32 4.10 -7.42
C THR A 47 13.73 3.69 -7.77
N GLU A 48 14.69 4.24 -7.05
CA GLU A 48 16.10 3.91 -7.13
C GLU A 48 16.52 3.14 -5.88
N ILE A 49 17.09 1.96 -6.08
CA ILE A 49 17.60 1.12 -4.99
C ILE A 49 19.11 1.08 -5.10
N ASN A 50 19.80 1.46 -4.02
CA ASN A 50 21.24 1.38 -3.88
C ASN A 50 21.55 0.61 -2.59
N LYS A 51 21.90 -0.68 -2.72
CA LYS A 51 22.14 -1.56 -1.58
C LYS A 51 23.54 -2.14 -1.63
N GLU A 52 24.28 -2.01 -0.54
CA GLU A 52 25.52 -2.75 -0.34
C GLU A 52 25.32 -3.83 0.72
N SER A 53 25.83 -5.03 0.47
CA SER A 53 25.80 -6.13 1.43
C SER A 53 27.11 -6.92 1.41
N LYS A 54 27.39 -7.62 2.51
CA LYS A 54 28.50 -8.56 2.62
C LYS A 54 28.00 -9.85 3.24
N TYR A 55 28.27 -10.97 2.59
CA TYR A 55 27.93 -12.30 3.09
C TYR A 55 29.08 -13.26 2.79
N GLU A 56 29.59 -13.96 3.82
CA GLU A 56 30.71 -14.91 3.69
C GLU A 56 31.92 -14.36 2.89
N GLY A 57 32.25 -13.08 3.09
CA GLY A 57 33.36 -12.41 2.41
C GLY A 57 33.04 -11.91 0.99
N ILE A 58 31.89 -12.28 0.42
CA ILE A 58 31.40 -11.76 -0.85
C ILE A 58 30.79 -10.36 -0.61
N LYS A 59 31.34 -9.33 -1.25
CA LYS A 59 30.75 -7.98 -1.28
C LYS A 59 29.84 -7.88 -2.50
N SER A 60 28.58 -7.53 -2.26
CA SER A 60 27.59 -7.29 -3.30
C SER A 60 27.17 -5.82 -3.28
N THR A 61 27.06 -5.22 -4.46
CA THR A 61 26.48 -3.89 -4.66
C THR A 61 25.35 -4.03 -5.67
N GLU A 62 24.15 -3.67 -5.26
CA GLU A 62 22.95 -3.67 -6.07
C GLU A 62 22.57 -2.23 -6.41
N LYS A 63 22.32 -1.99 -7.70
CA LYS A 63 21.75 -0.75 -8.21
C LYS A 63 20.60 -1.10 -9.14
N SER A 64 19.42 -0.58 -8.84
CA SER A 64 18.21 -0.80 -9.65
C SER A 64 17.42 0.48 -9.77
N ILE A 65 16.78 0.67 -10.93
CA ILE A 65 15.86 1.77 -11.20
C ILE A 65 14.57 1.16 -11.75
N LEU A 66 13.46 1.46 -11.11
CA LEU A 66 12.11 1.07 -11.54
C LEU A 66 11.28 2.33 -11.75
N THR A 67 10.62 2.42 -12.90
CA THR A 67 9.68 3.50 -13.22
C THR A 67 8.29 2.92 -13.46
N GLN A 68 7.28 3.50 -12.83
CA GLN A 68 5.89 3.07 -12.92
C GLN A 68 4.98 4.27 -13.16
N GLU A 69 4.10 4.16 -14.16
CA GLU A 69 3.02 5.13 -14.37
C GLU A 69 1.83 4.73 -13.50
N LEU A 70 1.41 5.64 -12.61
CA LEU A 70 0.35 5.40 -11.63
C LEU A 70 -0.93 6.12 -12.04
N PRO A 71 -2.08 5.44 -12.10
CA PRO A 71 -3.36 6.13 -12.22
C PRO A 71 -3.59 7.09 -11.04
N GLU A 72 -4.23 8.23 -11.31
CA GLU A 72 -4.73 9.11 -10.25
C GLU A 72 -5.70 8.33 -9.33
N GLY A 73 -5.58 8.55 -8.02
CA GLY A 73 -6.32 7.81 -7.00
C GLY A 73 -5.61 6.54 -6.49
N THR A 74 -4.48 6.14 -7.10
CA THR A 74 -3.69 5.00 -6.60
C THR A 74 -3.25 5.22 -5.15
N ILE A 75 -3.40 4.20 -4.31
CA ILE A 75 -2.95 4.24 -2.91
C ILE A 75 -1.55 3.63 -2.81
N LEU A 76 -0.65 4.40 -2.23
CA LEU A 76 0.71 3.97 -1.89
C LEU A 76 0.85 3.85 -0.37
N ILE A 77 1.56 2.82 0.08
CA ILE A 77 1.85 2.58 1.50
C ILE A 77 3.35 2.72 1.72
N TRP A 78 3.75 3.42 2.78
CA TRP A 78 5.15 3.55 3.14
C TRP A 78 5.66 2.33 3.91
N ASP A 79 6.80 1.80 3.48
CA ASP A 79 7.61 0.81 4.19
C ASP A 79 9.06 1.30 4.28
N GLU A 80 9.67 1.27 5.46
CA GLU A 80 11.03 1.79 5.65
C GLU A 80 12.11 1.04 4.86
N ASN A 81 11.86 -0.19 4.44
CA ASN A 81 12.82 -0.97 3.67
C ASN A 81 12.65 -0.80 2.16
N PHE A 82 11.46 -0.42 1.70
CA PHE A 82 11.07 -0.42 0.29
C PHE A 82 10.56 0.93 -0.23
N GLY A 83 10.40 1.93 0.65
CA GLY A 83 9.72 3.18 0.34
C GLY A 83 8.21 2.98 0.17
N TYR A 84 7.58 3.83 -0.65
CA TYR A 84 6.21 3.68 -1.09
C TYR A 84 6.06 2.45 -1.99
N ILE A 85 5.17 1.55 -1.57
CA ILE A 85 4.80 0.33 -2.29
C ILE A 85 3.32 0.34 -2.69
N LEU A 86 3.01 -0.39 -3.75
CA LEU A 86 1.64 -0.77 -4.08
C LEU A 86 1.22 -1.91 -3.14
N PRO A 87 0.12 -1.78 -2.39
CA PRO A 87 -0.35 -2.85 -1.54
C PRO A 87 -0.79 -4.06 -2.38
N ASP A 88 -0.49 -5.25 -1.90
CA ASP A 88 -0.89 -6.53 -2.50
C ASP A 88 -2.38 -6.88 -2.30
N ARG A 89 -3.07 -6.05 -1.51
CA ARG A 89 -4.49 -6.20 -1.16
C ARG A 89 -5.18 -4.84 -1.20
N ALA A 90 -6.50 -4.86 -1.37
CA ALA A 90 -7.31 -3.65 -1.29
C ALA A 90 -7.15 -3.00 0.10
N VAL A 91 -6.88 -1.71 0.09
CA VAL A 91 -6.79 -0.88 1.29
C VAL A 91 -7.81 0.24 1.20
N TYR A 92 -8.42 0.55 2.34
CA TYR A 92 -9.58 1.42 2.43
C TYR A 92 -9.29 2.58 3.38
N LYS A 93 -9.85 3.76 3.09
CA LYS A 93 -9.92 4.82 4.10
C LYS A 93 -11.08 4.51 5.05
N LEU A 94 -11.05 5.10 6.24
CA LEU A 94 -12.10 4.91 7.24
C LEU A 94 -13.50 5.24 6.70
N LYS A 95 -13.62 6.23 5.81
CA LYS A 95 -14.91 6.59 5.20
C LYS A 95 -15.48 5.46 4.35
N ASP A 96 -14.63 4.77 3.59
CA ASP A 96 -15.04 3.70 2.67
C ASP A 96 -15.44 2.46 3.48
N LEU A 97 -14.73 2.21 4.60
CA LEU A 97 -15.09 1.14 5.54
C LEU A 97 -16.48 1.35 6.17
N LYS A 98 -16.89 2.59 6.44
CA LYS A 98 -18.22 2.87 7.00
C LYS A 98 -19.34 2.48 6.05
N GLU A 99 -19.19 2.77 4.76
CA GLU A 99 -20.15 2.40 3.73
C GLU A 99 -20.28 0.87 3.62
N GLU A 100 -19.16 0.14 3.67
CA GLU A 100 -19.19 -1.33 3.66
C GLU A 100 -19.87 -1.91 4.92
N ILE A 101 -19.60 -1.34 6.10
CA ILE A 101 -20.25 -1.78 7.35
C ILE A 101 -21.76 -1.60 7.26
N GLU A 102 -22.24 -0.46 6.74
CA GLU A 102 -23.67 -0.21 6.57
C GLU A 102 -24.33 -1.23 5.62
N GLN A 103 -23.64 -1.59 4.52
CA GLN A 103 -24.11 -2.64 3.61
C GLN A 103 -24.17 -4.00 4.30
N ILE A 104 -23.16 -4.37 5.09
CA ILE A 104 -23.15 -5.61 5.86
C ILE A 104 -24.34 -5.63 6.83
N GLU A 105 -24.56 -4.54 7.58
CA GLU A 105 -25.69 -4.45 8.51
C GLU A 105 -27.04 -4.69 7.81
N ASN A 106 -27.22 -4.21 6.57
CA ASN A 106 -28.44 -4.43 5.82
C ASN A 106 -28.61 -5.89 5.39
N ILE A 107 -27.54 -6.59 5.00
CA ILE A 107 -27.60 -8.03 4.69
C ILE A 107 -28.11 -8.84 5.88
N TYR A 108 -27.63 -8.54 7.09
CA TYR A 108 -28.09 -9.24 8.30
C TYR A 108 -29.52 -8.87 8.72
N LYS A 109 -30.06 -7.70 8.30
CA LYS A 109 -31.46 -7.32 8.54
C LYS A 109 -32.44 -8.10 7.66
N ASP A 110 -32.07 -8.38 6.41
CA ASP A 110 -32.90 -9.12 5.46
C ASP A 110 -33.06 -10.62 5.79
N VAL A 111 -32.24 -11.14 6.73
CA VAL A 111 -32.23 -12.56 7.15
C VAL A 111 -33.11 -12.79 8.39
N LYS A 112 -33.86 -11.78 8.85
CA LYS A 112 -34.83 -11.89 9.96
C LYS A 112 -36.21 -12.39 9.53
#